data_AF-A0A368ER25-F1
#
_entry.id   AF-A0A368ER25-F1
#
_cell.length_a   1.000
_cell.length_b   1.000
_cell.length_c   1.000
_cell.angle_alpha   90.00
_cell.angle_beta   90.00
_cell.angle_gamma   90.00
#
_symmetry.space_group_name_H-M   'P 1'
#
loop_
_entity.id
_entity.type
_entity.pdbx_description
1 polymer ?
#
loop_
_entity_poly.entity_id
_entity_poly.type
_entity_poly.pdbx_seq_one_letter_code
_entity_poly.pdbx_strand_id
1 'polypeptide(L)'
;MRGLLIIISTVSIVFSQYNVYDINNYNYFQDSVRVNSPIPMFKSFIFPGWGQFSKNDPKWKPFLFFGIEIIAVTSNVHYSKKSNDFKNSFESHADKHWDLKRWYENTKIIFPDKWSDIIIGTHKLGLKINGDYFNTNSLENLSNQYLWSDIEVVRDRDFYENIGKYDQFVGGWDDKFDNPFDSEGNWYSEKKGNVESVILTKNKNHYRNLRYKSNINSHYARYAISILMLNHFISGLDALISPTNVLQKNSKFSIKLTPYKTYNEGGVLLNLSW
;
A
#
# COMPACT_ATOMS: atom_id res chain seq x y z
N MET A 1 -51.42 60.41 -8.67
CA MET A 1 -51.09 59.24 -7.81
C MET A 1 -51.32 57.89 -8.50
N ARG A 2 -52.47 57.65 -9.17
CA ARG A 2 -52.74 56.37 -9.86
C ARG A 2 -51.74 55.98 -10.97
N GLY A 3 -51.27 56.94 -11.78
CA GLY A 3 -50.30 56.66 -12.85
C GLY A 3 -48.93 56.20 -12.34
N LEU A 4 -48.46 56.77 -11.22
CA LEU A 4 -47.17 56.42 -10.61
C LEU A 4 -47.20 54.99 -10.05
N LEU A 5 -48.30 54.59 -9.40
CA LEU A 5 -48.49 53.23 -8.88
C LEU A 5 -48.51 52.17 -9.99
N ILE A 6 -49.10 52.49 -11.14
CA ILE A 6 -49.11 51.59 -12.31
C ILE A 6 -47.68 51.42 -12.87
N ILE A 7 -46.92 52.51 -12.99
CA ILE A 7 -45.53 52.46 -13.45
C ILE A 7 -44.67 51.63 -12.48
N ILE A 8 -44.81 51.84 -11.17
CA ILE A 8 -44.05 51.07 -10.18
C ILE A 8 -44.43 49.57 -10.25
N SER A 9 -45.72 49.24 -10.37
CA SER A 9 -46.17 47.84 -10.47
C SER A 9 -45.66 47.13 -11.73
N THR A 10 -45.63 47.83 -12.87
CA THR A 10 -45.16 47.27 -14.14
C THR A 10 -43.65 47.07 -14.13
N VAL A 11 -42.89 48.00 -13.56
CA VAL A 11 -41.44 47.86 -13.37
C VAL A 11 -41.13 46.68 -12.43
N SER A 12 -41.84 46.54 -11.31
CA SER A 12 -41.63 45.41 -10.39
C SER A 12 -41.93 44.05 -11.02
N ILE A 13 -42.98 43.94 -11.85
CA ILE A 13 -43.29 42.68 -12.56
C ILE A 13 -42.19 42.33 -13.56
N VAL A 14 -41.72 43.31 -14.35
CA VAL A 14 -40.65 43.10 -15.33
C VAL A 14 -39.34 42.67 -14.65
N PHE A 15 -38.96 43.32 -13.54
CA PHE A 15 -37.76 42.94 -12.79
C PHE A 15 -37.92 41.61 -12.03
N SER A 16 -39.13 41.22 -11.62
CA SER A 16 -39.37 39.93 -10.95
C SER A 16 -39.20 38.73 -11.89
N GLN A 17 -39.37 38.93 -13.20
CA GLN A 17 -39.16 37.91 -14.23
C GLN A 17 -37.71 37.85 -14.70
N TYR A 18 -36.90 38.87 -14.38
CA TYR A 18 -35.49 38.90 -14.72
C TYR A 18 -34.69 38.11 -13.67
N ASN A 19 -34.41 36.85 -13.98
CA ASN A 19 -33.53 36.04 -13.15
C ASN A 19 -32.08 36.52 -13.34
N VAL A 20 -31.61 37.34 -12.39
CA VAL A 20 -30.22 37.87 -12.35
C VAL A 20 -29.17 36.74 -12.30
N TYR A 21 -29.57 35.52 -11.94
CA TYR A 21 -28.69 34.35 -11.88
C TYR A 21 -28.77 33.45 -13.11
N ASP A 22 -29.57 33.78 -14.12
CA ASP A 22 -29.58 33.04 -15.38
C ASP A 22 -28.34 33.42 -16.22
N ILE A 23 -27.42 32.46 -16.32
CA ILE A 23 -26.14 32.58 -17.02
C ILE A 23 -26.32 32.93 -18.51
N ASN A 24 -27.46 32.61 -19.11
CA ASN A 24 -27.74 32.94 -20.51
C ASN A 24 -27.95 34.45 -20.74
N ASN A 25 -28.16 35.23 -19.66
CA ASN A 25 -28.32 36.68 -19.73
C ASN A 25 -26.98 37.44 -19.77
N TYR A 26 -25.85 36.73 -19.66
CA TYR A 26 -24.51 37.33 -19.69
C TYR A 26 -23.72 36.79 -20.88
N ASN A 27 -23.18 37.68 -21.70
CA ASN A 27 -22.17 37.32 -22.70
C ASN A 27 -20.84 37.05 -21.98
N TYR A 28 -20.56 35.79 -21.68
CA TYR A 28 -19.25 35.37 -21.20
C TYR A 28 -18.44 34.77 -22.34
N PHE A 29 -17.14 35.09 -22.41
CA PHE A 29 -16.21 34.40 -23.30
C PHE A 29 -15.97 33.00 -22.72
N GLN A 30 -16.63 31.99 -23.31
CA GLN A 30 -16.33 30.61 -23.01
C GLN A 30 -15.13 30.18 -23.84
N ASP A 31 -13.94 30.15 -23.24
CA ASP A 31 -12.81 29.47 -23.85
C ASP A 31 -13.13 27.97 -23.92
N SER A 32 -13.57 27.51 -25.08
CA SER A 32 -13.64 26.09 -25.36
C SER A 32 -12.21 25.58 -25.47
N VAL A 33 -11.67 25.00 -24.39
CA VAL A 33 -10.46 24.17 -24.52
C VAL A 33 -10.87 23.04 -25.47
N ARG A 34 -10.41 23.11 -26.73
CA ARG A 34 -10.55 22.01 -27.68
C ARG A 34 -9.63 20.90 -27.22
N VAL A 35 -10.09 20.10 -26.26
CA VAL A 35 -9.39 18.90 -25.83
C VAL A 35 -9.47 17.92 -26.99
N ASN A 36 -8.32 17.43 -27.45
CA ASN A 36 -8.27 16.36 -28.45
C ASN A 36 -9.06 15.15 -27.95
N SER A 37 -9.58 14.34 -28.87
CA SER A 37 -10.28 13.09 -28.53
C SER A 37 -9.53 12.35 -27.41
N PRO A 38 -10.19 11.87 -26.34
CA PRO A 38 -9.52 11.22 -25.22
C PRO A 38 -9.01 9.81 -25.56
N ILE A 39 -9.32 9.30 -26.76
CA ILE A 39 -8.91 7.96 -27.22
C ILE A 39 -7.40 7.70 -27.07
N PRO A 40 -6.49 8.63 -27.47
CA PRO A 40 -5.06 8.45 -27.28
C PRO A 40 -4.64 8.37 -25.82
N MET A 41 -5.31 9.10 -24.91
CA MET A 41 -5.07 8.97 -23.47
C MET A 41 -5.40 7.58 -22.97
N PHE A 42 -6.60 7.07 -23.29
CA PHE A 42 -7.00 5.73 -22.87
C PHE A 42 -6.07 4.65 -23.43
N LYS A 43 -5.62 4.80 -24.67
CA LYS A 43 -4.58 3.92 -25.23
C LYS A 43 -3.29 3.95 -24.39
N SER A 44 -2.82 5.13 -23.99
CA SER A 44 -1.63 5.27 -23.15
C SER A 44 -1.83 4.78 -21.71
N PHE A 45 -3.05 4.80 -21.18
CA PHE A 45 -3.37 4.17 -19.89
C PHE A 45 -3.33 2.65 -19.95
N ILE A 46 -3.63 2.05 -21.11
CA ILE A 46 -3.49 0.60 -21.30
C ILE A 46 -2.04 0.24 -21.58
N PHE A 47 -1.39 0.94 -22.51
CA PHE A 47 0.02 0.75 -22.86
C PHE A 47 0.72 2.11 -23.00
N PRO A 48 1.67 2.45 -22.12
CA PRO A 48 2.33 3.75 -22.13
C PRO A 48 3.08 3.95 -23.44
N GLY A 49 2.87 5.11 -24.07
CA GLY A 49 3.41 5.46 -25.39
C GLY A 49 2.47 5.17 -26.56
N TRP A 50 1.38 4.40 -26.38
CA TRP A 50 0.47 4.05 -27.48
C TRP A 50 -0.35 5.26 -27.99
N GLY A 51 -0.75 6.16 -27.09
CA GLY A 51 -1.42 7.40 -27.46
C GLY A 51 -0.55 8.29 -28.34
N GLN A 52 0.71 8.50 -27.94
CA GLN A 52 1.70 9.25 -28.70
C GLN A 52 1.95 8.61 -30.07
N PHE A 53 2.11 7.28 -30.11
CA PHE A 53 2.29 6.54 -31.35
C PHE A 53 1.09 6.69 -32.29
N SER A 54 -0.13 6.59 -31.76
CA SER A 54 -1.37 6.74 -32.54
C SER A 54 -1.54 8.14 -33.15
N LYS A 55 -0.89 9.15 -32.56
CA LYS A 55 -0.95 10.56 -33.00
C LYS A 55 0.21 10.96 -33.92
N ASN A 56 1.13 10.04 -34.20
CA ASN A 56 2.40 10.32 -34.87
C ASN A 56 3.22 11.41 -34.16
N ASP A 57 3.21 11.41 -32.82
CA ASP A 57 4.12 12.25 -32.03
C ASP A 57 5.58 11.86 -32.31
N PRO A 58 6.57 12.73 -32.00
CA PRO A 58 7.99 12.41 -32.18
C PRO A 58 8.35 11.05 -31.58
N LYS A 59 9.01 10.18 -32.37
CA LYS A 59 9.28 8.77 -32.02
C LYS A 59 9.95 8.58 -30.67
N TRP A 60 10.74 9.55 -30.20
CA TRP A 60 11.40 9.50 -28.90
C TRP A 60 10.41 9.39 -27.73
N LYS A 61 9.19 9.96 -27.84
CA LYS A 61 8.19 9.91 -26.78
C LYS A 61 7.65 8.49 -26.54
N PRO A 62 7.09 7.77 -27.54
CA PRO A 62 6.72 6.37 -27.36
C PRO A 62 7.87 5.49 -26.87
N PHE A 63 9.09 5.66 -27.41
CA PHE A 63 10.24 4.88 -26.99
C PHE A 63 10.66 5.14 -25.54
N LEU A 64 10.57 6.39 -25.07
CA LEU A 64 10.84 6.73 -23.68
C LEU A 64 9.85 6.03 -22.73
N PHE A 65 8.55 6.19 -22.99
CA PHE A 65 7.50 5.58 -22.17
C PHE A 65 7.59 4.05 -22.16
N PHE A 66 7.84 3.44 -23.31
CA PHE A 66 8.03 2.00 -23.42
C PHE A 66 9.33 1.52 -22.76
N GLY A 67 10.41 2.31 -22.84
CA GLY A 67 11.67 2.00 -22.17
C GLY A 67 11.55 2.01 -20.65
N ILE A 68 10.87 3.01 -20.08
CA ILE A 68 10.55 3.07 -18.65
C ILE A 68 9.71 1.85 -18.24
N GLU A 69 8.74 1.46 -19.07
CA GLU A 69 7.90 0.29 -18.83
C GLU A 69 8.74 -0.99 -18.67
N ILE A 70 9.64 -1.25 -19.63
CA ILE A 70 10.54 -2.42 -19.56
C ILE A 70 11.39 -2.39 -18.29
N ILE A 71 11.99 -1.24 -17.96
CA ILE A 71 12.85 -1.10 -16.78
C ILE A 71 12.04 -1.36 -15.49
N ALA A 72 10.84 -0.79 -15.38
CA ALA A 72 9.97 -0.97 -14.23
C ALA A 72 9.51 -2.42 -14.08
N VAL A 73 9.01 -3.06 -15.14
CA VAL A 73 8.58 -4.46 -15.12
C VAL A 73 9.73 -5.39 -14.76
N THR A 74 10.87 -5.28 -15.43
CA THR A 74 12.05 -6.12 -15.15
C THR A 74 12.58 -5.92 -13.73
N SER A 75 12.60 -4.68 -13.24
CA SER A 75 12.96 -4.39 -11.84
C SER A 75 11.98 -5.03 -10.87
N ASN A 76 10.68 -4.92 -11.10
CA ASN A 76 9.67 -5.54 -10.24
C ASN A 76 9.85 -7.06 -10.19
N VAL A 77 10.00 -7.72 -11.35
CA VAL A 77 10.19 -9.17 -11.43
C VAL A 77 11.46 -9.59 -10.68
N HIS A 78 12.58 -8.89 -10.91
CA HIS A 78 13.85 -9.18 -10.26
C HIS A 78 13.75 -9.07 -8.72
N TYR A 79 13.24 -7.94 -8.22
CA TYR A 79 13.18 -7.68 -6.79
C TYR A 79 12.11 -8.53 -6.08
N SER A 80 10.97 -8.80 -6.73
CA SER A 80 9.96 -9.74 -6.21
C SER A 80 10.53 -11.14 -6.05
N LYS A 81 11.27 -11.65 -7.04
CA LYS A 81 11.93 -12.96 -6.96
C LYS A 81 12.91 -13.00 -5.79
N LYS A 82 13.80 -12.01 -5.70
CA LYS A 82 14.79 -11.92 -4.62
C LYS A 82 14.15 -11.78 -3.23
N SER A 83 13.04 -11.05 -3.13
CA SER A 83 12.27 -10.95 -1.89
C SER A 83 11.72 -12.31 -1.45
N ASN A 84 11.16 -13.08 -2.40
CA ASN A 84 10.66 -14.43 -2.15
C ASN A 84 11.78 -15.42 -1.81
N ASP A 85 12.93 -15.35 -2.48
CA ASP A 85 14.07 -16.22 -2.18
C ASP A 85 14.56 -16.01 -0.73
N PHE A 86 14.67 -14.76 -0.28
CA PHE A 86 14.99 -14.45 1.11
C PHE A 86 13.87 -14.84 2.08
N LYS A 87 12.60 -14.73 1.65
CA LYS A 87 11.45 -15.19 2.43
C LYS A 87 11.56 -16.68 2.73
N ASN A 88 11.67 -17.49 1.70
CA ASN A 88 11.86 -18.93 1.83
C ASN A 88 13.08 -19.29 2.67
N SER A 89 14.16 -18.50 2.56
CA SER A 89 15.39 -18.71 3.33
C SER A 89 15.17 -18.47 4.83
N PHE A 90 14.51 -17.39 5.22
CA PHE A 90 14.25 -17.13 6.63
C PHE A 90 13.21 -18.09 7.20
N GLU A 91 12.16 -18.42 6.44
CA GLU A 91 11.12 -19.37 6.87
C GLU A 91 11.74 -20.75 7.11
N SER A 92 12.54 -21.26 6.16
CA SER A 92 13.26 -22.53 6.33
C SER A 92 14.25 -22.51 7.49
N HIS A 93 14.90 -21.38 7.75
CA HIS A 93 15.80 -21.24 8.90
C HIS A 93 15.01 -21.28 10.22
N ALA A 94 13.89 -20.58 10.31
CA ALA A 94 13.01 -20.65 11.49
C ALA A 94 12.46 -22.06 11.72
N ASP A 95 12.05 -22.76 10.67
CA ASP A 95 11.52 -24.13 10.80
C ASP A 95 12.55 -25.12 11.34
N LYS A 96 13.84 -24.89 11.06
CA LYS A 96 14.95 -25.73 11.54
C LYS A 96 15.40 -25.38 12.95
N HIS A 97 15.44 -24.09 13.27
CA HIS A 97 16.13 -23.59 14.47
C HIS A 97 15.20 -23.11 15.57
N TRP A 98 13.90 -22.94 15.31
CA TRP A 98 12.93 -22.47 16.30
C TRP A 98 11.94 -23.57 16.72
N ASP A 99 11.82 -23.79 18.03
CA ASP A 99 10.98 -24.83 18.63
C ASP A 99 10.09 -24.32 19.78
N LEU A 100 8.86 -24.84 19.87
CA LEU A 100 7.85 -24.43 20.85
C LEU A 100 8.19 -24.88 22.28
N LYS A 101 8.62 -26.13 22.44
CA LYS A 101 8.97 -26.68 23.75
C LYS A 101 10.18 -25.93 24.31
N ARG A 102 11.21 -25.75 23.48
CA ARG A 102 12.39 -24.95 23.83
C ARG A 102 12.01 -23.54 24.23
N TRP A 103 11.11 -22.90 23.48
CA TRP A 103 10.60 -21.57 23.84
C TRP A 103 9.98 -21.57 25.24
N TYR A 104 9.08 -22.52 25.52
CA TYR A 104 8.43 -22.65 26.82
C TYR A 104 9.41 -22.86 27.97
N GLU A 105 10.38 -23.76 27.80
CA GLU A 105 11.38 -24.08 28.82
C GLU A 105 12.36 -22.92 29.05
N ASN A 106 12.93 -22.36 27.99
CA ASN A 106 13.87 -21.25 28.09
C ASN A 106 13.21 -20.00 28.64
N THR A 107 11.94 -19.74 28.35
CA THR A 107 11.23 -18.56 28.88
C THR A 107 11.15 -18.58 30.40
N LYS A 108 10.98 -19.77 31.01
CA LYS A 108 11.02 -19.96 32.47
C LYS A 108 12.39 -19.67 33.07
N ILE A 109 13.46 -19.95 32.31
CA ILE A 109 14.84 -19.71 32.75
C ILE A 109 15.20 -18.21 32.61
N ILE A 110 14.83 -17.59 31.49
CA ILE A 110 15.16 -16.19 31.19
C ILE A 110 14.36 -15.25 32.11
N PHE A 111 13.11 -15.60 32.42
CA PHE A 111 12.18 -14.73 33.16
C PHE A 111 11.48 -15.47 34.31
N PRO A 112 12.20 -15.94 35.33
CA PRO A 112 11.67 -16.83 36.37
C PRO A 112 10.45 -16.27 37.12
N ASP A 113 10.36 -14.94 37.30
CA ASP A 113 9.25 -14.31 38.03
C ASP A 113 8.06 -13.92 37.14
N LYS A 114 8.20 -13.95 35.82
CA LYS A 114 7.22 -13.39 34.86
C LYS A 114 6.96 -14.29 33.64
N TRP A 115 7.48 -15.51 33.66
CA TRP A 115 7.43 -16.41 32.50
C TRP A 115 5.99 -16.68 32.01
N SER A 116 5.02 -16.82 32.93
CA SER A 116 3.62 -17.06 32.59
C SER A 116 3.01 -15.87 31.84
N ASP A 117 3.24 -14.65 32.34
CA ASP A 117 2.82 -13.41 31.68
C ASP A 117 3.45 -13.25 30.29
N ILE A 118 4.69 -13.70 30.10
CA ILE A 118 5.39 -13.63 28.81
C ILE A 118 4.83 -14.66 27.83
N ILE A 119 4.52 -15.88 28.26
CA ILE A 119 3.92 -16.90 27.38
C ILE A 119 2.54 -16.46 26.89
N ILE A 120 1.71 -15.91 27.78
CA ILE A 120 0.41 -15.34 27.43
C ILE A 120 0.61 -14.12 26.54
N GLY A 121 1.46 -13.20 26.99
CA GLY A 121 1.98 -12.05 26.27
C GLY A 121 0.95 -11.20 25.53
N THR A 122 1.46 -10.43 24.57
CA THR A 122 0.62 -9.58 23.70
C THR A 122 0.35 -10.22 22.34
N HIS A 123 1.23 -11.14 21.93
CA HIS A 123 1.17 -11.83 20.65
C HIS A 123 1.04 -13.33 20.89
N LYS A 124 0.36 -14.01 19.97
CA LYS A 124 0.01 -15.41 20.08
C LYS A 124 0.53 -16.17 18.87
N LEU A 125 0.89 -17.43 19.07
CA LEU A 125 1.11 -18.36 17.97
C LEU A 125 -0.08 -19.32 17.90
N GLY A 126 -0.49 -19.65 16.68
CA GLY A 126 -1.48 -20.69 16.44
C GLY A 126 -0.88 -22.06 16.76
N LEU A 127 -1.66 -22.90 17.42
CA LEU A 127 -1.32 -24.28 17.73
C LEU A 127 -2.39 -25.19 17.12
N LYS A 128 -1.99 -26.40 16.72
CA LYS A 128 -2.88 -27.43 16.20
C LYS A 128 -2.63 -28.74 16.92
N ILE A 129 -3.68 -29.34 17.46
CA ILE A 129 -3.64 -30.60 18.19
C ILE A 129 -4.80 -31.45 17.69
N ASN A 130 -4.53 -32.64 17.14
CA ASN A 130 -5.56 -33.56 16.63
C ASN A 130 -6.58 -32.95 15.64
N GLY A 131 -6.22 -31.87 14.94
CA GLY A 131 -7.11 -31.16 14.01
C GLY A 131 -7.78 -29.92 14.58
N ASP A 132 -7.80 -29.76 15.91
CA ASP A 132 -8.36 -28.59 16.58
C ASP A 132 -7.31 -27.47 16.72
N TYR A 133 -7.79 -26.23 16.67
CA TYR A 133 -6.95 -25.03 16.71
C TYR A 133 -6.98 -24.37 18.09
N PHE A 134 -5.79 -24.07 18.59
CA PHE A 134 -5.56 -23.41 19.87
C PHE A 134 -4.57 -22.25 19.71
N ASN A 135 -4.31 -21.54 20.80
CA ASN A 135 -3.31 -20.47 20.85
C ASN A 135 -2.37 -20.66 22.04
N THR A 136 -1.20 -20.04 21.98
CA THR A 136 -0.18 -20.11 23.04
C THR A 136 -0.63 -19.61 24.42
N ASN A 137 -1.71 -18.84 24.52
CA ASN A 137 -2.28 -18.44 25.83
C ASN A 137 -2.72 -19.64 26.67
N SER A 138 -3.09 -20.75 26.02
CA SER A 138 -3.49 -21.98 26.71
C SER A 138 -2.34 -22.97 26.81
N LEU A 139 -1.11 -22.59 26.41
CA LEU A 139 0.01 -23.51 26.26
C LEU A 139 0.38 -24.21 27.56
N GLU A 140 0.31 -23.52 28.70
CA GLU A 140 0.56 -24.15 30.01
C GLU A 140 -0.40 -25.32 30.25
N ASN A 141 -1.71 -25.09 30.12
CA ASN A 141 -2.72 -26.13 30.26
C ASN A 141 -2.55 -27.25 29.22
N LEU A 142 -2.29 -26.89 27.96
CA LEU A 142 -2.11 -27.86 26.87
C LEU A 142 -0.87 -28.73 27.09
N SER A 143 0.24 -28.16 27.56
CA SER A 143 1.49 -28.88 27.83
C SER A 143 1.38 -29.91 28.96
N ASN A 144 0.39 -29.75 29.85
CA ASN A 144 0.09 -30.72 30.91
C ASN A 144 -0.85 -31.84 30.45
N GLN A 145 -1.61 -31.62 29.37
CA GLN A 145 -2.63 -32.55 28.87
C GLN A 145 -2.15 -33.38 27.67
N TYR A 146 -1.23 -32.84 26.87
CA TYR A 146 -0.75 -33.45 25.63
C TYR A 146 0.77 -33.58 25.65
N LEU A 147 1.28 -34.58 24.93
CA LEU A 147 2.71 -34.69 24.68
C LEU A 147 3.14 -33.56 23.74
N TRP A 148 4.37 -33.04 23.93
CA TRP A 148 4.93 -32.00 23.06
C TRP A 148 4.98 -32.41 21.58
N SER A 149 5.08 -33.71 21.29
CA SER A 149 5.03 -34.25 19.92
C SER A 149 3.69 -34.03 19.22
N ASP A 150 2.62 -33.85 20.00
CA ASP A 150 1.24 -33.77 19.50
C ASP A 150 0.79 -32.31 19.32
N ILE A 151 1.62 -31.35 19.77
CA ILE A 151 1.36 -29.92 19.70
C ILE A 151 2.11 -29.34 18.50
N GLU A 152 1.42 -29.22 17.38
CA GLU A 152 1.97 -28.61 16.17
C GLU A 152 1.83 -27.08 16.23
N VAL A 153 2.90 -26.35 15.87
CA VAL A 153 2.83 -24.90 15.69
C VAL A 153 2.36 -24.59 14.27
N VAL A 154 1.33 -23.76 14.14
CA VAL A 154 0.86 -23.25 12.85
C VAL A 154 1.91 -22.29 12.29
N ARG A 155 2.54 -22.68 11.17
CA ARG A 155 3.60 -21.92 10.50
C ARG A 155 3.01 -20.95 9.46
N ASP A 156 2.36 -19.90 9.94
CA ASP A 156 1.79 -18.85 9.10
C ASP A 156 2.65 -17.57 9.10
N ARG A 157 2.14 -16.53 8.43
CA ARG A 157 2.81 -15.22 8.40
C ARG A 157 3.02 -14.66 9.80
N ASP A 158 2.05 -14.80 10.69
CA ASP A 158 2.09 -14.22 12.03
C ASP A 158 3.13 -14.93 12.87
N PHE A 159 3.25 -16.25 12.75
CA PHE A 159 4.34 -17.03 13.33
C PHE A 159 5.70 -16.46 12.93
N TYR A 160 5.98 -16.37 11.63
CA TYR A 160 7.28 -15.89 11.13
C TYR A 160 7.55 -14.41 11.47
N GLU A 161 6.52 -13.56 11.54
CA GLU A 161 6.67 -12.18 11.99
C GLU A 161 6.99 -12.11 13.49
N ASN A 162 6.25 -12.85 14.30
CA ASN A 162 6.31 -12.79 15.77
C ASN A 162 7.68 -13.24 16.30
N ILE A 163 8.16 -14.41 15.87
CA ILE A 163 9.42 -14.99 16.37
C ILE A 163 10.66 -14.12 16.10
N GLY A 164 10.60 -13.27 15.07
CA GLY A 164 11.68 -12.36 14.70
C GLY A 164 11.57 -10.96 15.30
N LYS A 165 10.36 -10.51 15.65
CA LYS A 165 10.09 -9.13 16.07
C LYS A 165 10.04 -8.96 17.58
N TYR A 166 9.48 -9.92 18.30
CA TYR A 166 9.21 -9.77 19.74
C TYR A 166 10.14 -10.62 20.59
N ASP A 167 10.64 -10.02 21.66
CA ASP A 167 11.50 -10.71 22.63
C ASP A 167 10.76 -11.79 23.39
N GLN A 168 9.43 -11.71 23.46
CA GLN A 168 8.54 -12.76 23.96
C GLN A 168 8.92 -14.15 23.42
N PHE A 169 9.34 -14.26 22.16
CA PHE A 169 9.59 -15.53 21.48
C PHE A 169 11.09 -15.91 21.38
N VAL A 170 11.97 -15.16 22.05
CA VAL A 170 13.42 -15.35 21.94
C VAL A 170 13.88 -16.72 22.45
N GLY A 171 13.18 -17.27 23.44
CA GLY A 171 13.48 -18.57 24.04
C GLY A 171 13.49 -19.74 23.05
N GLY A 172 12.82 -19.62 21.90
CA GLY A 172 12.62 -20.74 20.98
C GLY A 172 13.80 -21.04 20.06
N TRP A 173 14.76 -20.14 19.91
CA TRP A 173 15.94 -20.34 19.06
C TRP A 173 16.90 -21.38 19.67
N ASP A 174 17.51 -22.23 18.84
CA ASP A 174 18.36 -23.36 19.25
C ASP A 174 19.81 -22.98 19.64
N ASP A 175 20.09 -21.68 19.75
CA ASP A 175 21.36 -21.21 20.29
C ASP A 175 21.58 -21.78 21.70
N LYS A 176 22.82 -22.18 22.02
CA LYS A 176 23.19 -22.60 23.37
C LYS A 176 22.75 -21.50 24.34
N PHE A 177 21.96 -21.89 25.35
CA PHE A 177 21.45 -20.95 26.35
C PHE A 177 22.59 -20.15 26.97
N ASP A 178 22.36 -18.85 27.06
CA ASP A 178 23.25 -17.86 27.65
C ASP A 178 22.41 -16.74 28.28
N ASN A 179 22.96 -16.02 29.25
CA ASN A 179 22.19 -14.98 29.94
C ASN A 179 22.11 -13.71 29.06
N PRO A 180 20.93 -13.30 28.56
CA PRO A 180 20.83 -12.17 27.64
C PRO A 180 21.14 -10.79 28.24
N PHE A 181 21.40 -10.71 29.55
CA PHE A 181 21.55 -9.46 30.30
C PHE A 181 22.97 -9.16 30.77
N ASP A 182 23.94 -10.06 30.56
CA ASP A 182 25.33 -9.90 31.04
C ASP A 182 26.30 -9.30 30.00
N SER A 183 25.82 -9.03 28.78
CA SER A 183 26.59 -8.46 27.66
C SER A 183 27.72 -9.34 27.10
N GLU A 184 27.76 -10.63 27.45
CA GLU A 184 28.78 -11.57 26.98
C GLU A 184 28.13 -12.82 26.36
N GLY A 185 28.81 -13.47 25.41
CA GLY A 185 28.41 -14.79 24.90
C GLY A 185 27.45 -14.80 23.70
N ASN A 186 26.56 -15.80 23.64
CA ASN A 186 25.73 -16.10 22.46
C ASN A 186 24.39 -15.36 22.44
N TRP A 187 23.98 -14.83 23.59
CA TRP A 187 22.77 -14.04 23.77
C TRP A 187 23.17 -12.64 24.21
N TYR A 188 22.59 -11.61 23.61
CA TYR A 188 22.96 -10.23 23.92
C TYR A 188 21.78 -9.30 23.69
N SER A 189 21.74 -8.21 24.44
CA SER A 189 20.71 -7.18 24.31
C SER A 189 21.27 -5.95 23.58
N GLU A 190 20.63 -5.58 22.47
CA GLU A 190 21.01 -4.38 21.71
C GLU A 190 20.04 -3.24 21.99
N LYS A 191 20.55 -2.08 22.40
CA LYS A 191 19.73 -0.88 22.60
C LYS A 191 19.29 -0.29 21.27
N LYS A 192 17.99 -0.21 21.05
CA LYS A 192 17.36 0.47 19.93
C LYS A 192 16.96 1.89 20.38
N GLY A 193 17.90 2.81 20.24
CA GLY A 193 17.72 4.21 20.67
C GLY A 193 17.68 4.33 22.20
N ASN A 194 16.82 5.23 22.69
CA ASN A 194 16.81 5.62 24.11
C ASN A 194 15.84 4.82 25.01
N VAL A 195 15.03 3.91 24.44
CA VAL A 195 13.85 3.38 25.16
C VAL A 195 13.75 1.85 25.13
N GLU A 196 14.13 1.20 24.03
CA GLU A 196 13.90 -0.24 23.85
C GLU A 196 15.22 -1.00 23.72
N SER A 197 15.39 -2.08 24.48
CA SER A 197 16.42 -3.10 24.21
C SER A 197 15.77 -4.29 23.53
N VAL A 198 16.45 -4.87 22.54
CA VAL A 198 16.01 -6.10 21.86
C VAL A 198 16.96 -7.23 22.22
N ILE A 199 16.41 -8.34 22.72
CA ILE A 199 17.18 -9.54 23.01
C ILE A 199 17.48 -10.29 21.70
N LEU A 200 18.75 -10.58 21.45
CA LEU A 200 19.23 -11.27 20.26
C LEU A 200 19.99 -12.54 20.63
N THR A 201 19.91 -13.51 19.72
CA THR A 201 20.77 -14.69 19.65
C THR A 201 21.41 -14.72 18.27
N LYS A 202 22.41 -15.58 18.04
CA LYS A 202 23.05 -15.67 16.71
C LYS A 202 22.03 -16.09 15.64
N ASN A 203 21.19 -17.10 15.91
CA ASN A 203 20.16 -17.50 14.95
C ASN A 203 19.05 -16.44 14.80
N LYS A 204 18.54 -15.85 15.89
CA LYS A 204 17.55 -14.77 15.80
C LYS A 204 18.08 -13.60 14.97
N ASN A 205 19.34 -13.22 15.16
CA ASN A 205 19.95 -12.13 14.39
C ASN A 205 20.12 -12.51 12.91
N HIS A 206 20.58 -13.73 12.61
CA HIS A 206 20.66 -14.23 11.24
C HIS A 206 19.30 -14.22 10.53
N TYR A 207 18.28 -14.76 11.20
CA TYR A 207 16.88 -14.73 10.74
C TYR A 207 16.40 -13.31 10.45
N ARG A 208 16.59 -12.38 11.40
CA ARG A 208 16.20 -10.98 11.26
C ARG A 208 16.89 -10.31 10.08
N ASN A 209 18.16 -10.62 9.81
CA ASN A 209 18.89 -10.10 8.66
C ASN A 209 18.31 -10.59 7.33
N LEU A 210 18.00 -11.89 7.21
CA LEU A 210 17.33 -12.44 6.02
C LEU A 210 15.94 -11.81 5.81
N ARG A 211 15.15 -11.68 6.89
CA ARG A 211 13.85 -11.01 6.85
C ARG A 211 13.97 -9.53 6.44
N TYR A 212 14.97 -8.82 6.96
CA TYR A 212 15.27 -7.45 6.57
C TYR A 212 15.59 -7.33 5.08
N LYS A 213 16.44 -8.22 4.55
CA LYS A 213 16.73 -8.29 3.11
C LYS A 213 15.46 -8.57 2.28
N SER A 214 14.62 -9.52 2.70
CA SER A 214 13.34 -9.80 2.02
C SER A 214 12.46 -8.54 1.96
N ASN A 215 12.34 -7.83 3.09
CA ASN A 215 11.55 -6.60 3.19
C ASN A 215 12.08 -5.49 2.27
N ILE A 216 13.41 -5.25 2.25
CA ILE A 216 14.02 -4.25 1.36
C ILE A 216 13.70 -4.56 -0.10
N ASN A 217 13.88 -5.82 -0.53
CA ASN A 217 13.60 -6.19 -1.92
C ASN A 217 12.10 -6.06 -2.25
N SER A 218 11.21 -6.37 -1.29
CA SER A 218 9.78 -6.09 -1.43
C SER A 218 9.48 -4.58 -1.57
N HIS A 219 10.22 -3.70 -0.88
CA HIS A 219 10.11 -2.25 -1.05
C HIS A 219 10.54 -1.81 -2.46
N TYR A 220 11.67 -2.30 -2.98
CA TYR A 220 12.11 -1.97 -4.34
C TYR A 220 11.14 -2.48 -5.41
N ALA A 221 10.59 -3.68 -5.23
CA ALA A 221 9.55 -4.20 -6.11
C ALA A 221 8.29 -3.30 -6.12
N ARG A 222 7.88 -2.79 -4.95
CA ARG A 222 6.77 -1.82 -4.84
C ARG A 222 7.08 -0.50 -5.53
N TYR A 223 8.29 0.05 -5.37
CA TYR A 223 8.69 1.27 -6.07
C TYR A 223 8.65 1.09 -7.60
N ALA A 224 9.05 -0.06 -8.11
CA ALA A 224 8.96 -0.36 -9.53
C ALA A 224 7.50 -0.35 -10.03
N ILE A 225 6.54 -0.88 -9.25
CA ILE A 225 5.10 -0.78 -9.56
C ILE A 225 4.64 0.68 -9.53
N SER A 226 5.09 1.48 -8.55
CA SER A 226 4.75 2.90 -8.50
C SER A 226 5.25 3.65 -9.74
N ILE A 227 6.46 3.35 -10.21
CA ILE A 227 7.01 3.90 -11.46
C ILE A 227 6.15 3.49 -12.65
N LEU A 228 5.74 2.22 -12.74
CA LEU A 228 4.85 1.72 -13.80
C LEU A 228 3.53 2.49 -13.81
N MET A 229 2.86 2.62 -12.67
CA MET A 229 1.60 3.36 -12.56
C MET A 229 1.76 4.84 -12.96
N LEU A 230 2.84 5.49 -12.52
CA LEU A 230 3.14 6.88 -12.89
C LEU A 230 3.45 7.02 -14.38
N ASN A 231 4.15 6.05 -14.97
CA ASN A 231 4.48 6.01 -16.39
C ASN A 231 3.21 5.96 -17.25
N HIS A 232 2.27 5.07 -16.93
CA HIS A 232 0.95 5.00 -17.56
C HIS A 232 0.18 6.33 -17.43
N PHE A 233 0.13 6.89 -16.22
CA PHE A 233 -0.60 8.12 -15.94
C PHE A 233 -0.04 9.32 -16.72
N ILE A 234 1.28 9.55 -16.64
CA ILE A 234 1.96 10.66 -17.33
C ILE A 234 1.86 10.47 -18.85
N SER A 235 2.02 9.25 -19.34
CA SER A 235 1.86 8.96 -20.77
C SER A 235 0.45 9.28 -21.26
N GLY A 236 -0.58 8.98 -20.47
CA GLY A 236 -1.97 9.35 -20.80
C GLY A 236 -2.17 10.86 -20.88
N LEU A 237 -1.67 11.61 -19.90
CA LEU A 237 -1.76 13.07 -19.91
C LEU A 237 -0.99 13.70 -21.08
N ASP A 238 0.22 13.24 -21.37
CA ASP A 238 0.99 13.73 -22.52
C ASP A 238 0.29 13.41 -23.86
N ALA A 239 -0.41 12.27 -23.94
CA ALA A 239 -1.20 11.89 -25.10
C ALA A 239 -2.47 12.73 -25.26
N LEU A 240 -3.01 13.35 -24.20
CA LEU A 240 -4.06 14.37 -24.33
C LEU A 240 -3.49 15.69 -24.87
N ILE A 241 -2.41 16.17 -24.26
CA ILE A 241 -1.89 17.53 -24.46
C ILE A 241 -1.22 17.68 -25.82
N SER A 242 -0.58 16.65 -26.36
CA SER A 242 0.15 16.78 -27.63
C SER A 242 -0.80 17.22 -28.77
N PRO A 243 -0.45 18.20 -29.60
CA PRO A 243 -1.31 18.64 -30.69
C PRO A 243 -1.41 17.54 -31.76
N THR A 244 -2.63 17.19 -32.19
CA THR A 244 -2.86 16.22 -33.27
C THR A 244 -2.62 16.87 -34.63
N ASN A 245 -1.76 16.28 -35.46
CA ASN A 245 -1.73 16.54 -36.91
C ASN A 245 -2.76 15.70 -37.69
N VAL A 246 -3.45 14.77 -37.02
CA VAL A 246 -4.46 13.90 -37.61
C VAL A 246 -5.81 14.60 -37.61
N LEU A 247 -6.42 14.71 -38.80
CA LEU A 247 -7.74 15.27 -39.03
C LEU A 247 -8.76 14.76 -38.00
N GLN A 248 -9.39 15.74 -37.38
CA GLN A 248 -10.41 15.66 -36.34
C GLN A 248 -11.54 14.68 -36.73
N LYS A 249 -11.53 13.46 -36.19
CA LYS A 249 -12.75 12.65 -36.16
C LYS A 249 -13.55 13.10 -34.95
N ASN A 250 -14.68 13.78 -35.19
CA ASN A 250 -15.62 14.26 -34.18
C ASN A 250 -15.94 13.14 -33.16
N SER A 251 -15.23 13.11 -32.03
CA SER A 251 -15.66 12.29 -30.90
C SER A 251 -16.81 13.03 -30.23
N LYS A 252 -17.96 12.37 -30.13
CA LYS A 252 -19.16 12.89 -29.43
C LYS A 252 -18.97 13.04 -27.91
N PHE A 253 -17.80 12.72 -27.40
CA PHE A 253 -17.48 12.87 -25.99
C PHE A 253 -17.12 14.32 -25.68
N SER A 254 -17.94 15.00 -24.88
CA SER A 254 -17.65 16.36 -24.41
C SER A 254 -17.59 16.40 -22.89
N ILE A 255 -16.49 16.96 -22.37
CA ILE A 255 -16.31 17.27 -20.95
C ILE A 255 -16.58 18.76 -20.81
N LYS A 256 -17.62 19.12 -20.04
CA LYS A 256 -17.93 20.51 -19.72
C LYS A 256 -17.74 20.73 -18.22
N LEU A 257 -16.91 21.71 -17.87
CA LEU A 257 -16.80 22.21 -16.51
C LEU A 257 -17.67 23.46 -16.42
N THR A 258 -18.76 23.37 -15.68
CA THR A 258 -19.66 24.52 -15.45
C THR A 258 -19.55 24.94 -13.99
N PRO A 259 -19.30 26.22 -13.69
CA PRO A 259 -19.33 26.71 -12.32
C PRO A 259 -20.73 26.44 -11.75
N TYR A 260 -20.78 25.79 -10.59
CA TYR A 260 -22.02 25.43 -9.92
C TYR A 260 -22.04 26.15 -8.58
N LYS A 261 -23.12 26.87 -8.29
CA LYS A 261 -23.26 27.58 -7.02
C LYS A 261 -24.62 27.25 -6.42
N THR A 262 -24.62 26.47 -5.36
CA THR A 262 -25.76 26.37 -4.44
C THR A 262 -25.53 27.35 -3.30
N TYR A 263 -26.61 27.90 -2.72
CA TYR A 263 -26.57 28.99 -1.74
C TYR A 263 -25.39 28.85 -0.74
N ASN A 264 -24.51 29.86 -0.76
CA ASN A 264 -23.29 30.02 0.03
C ASN A 264 -22.08 29.10 -0.23
N GLU A 265 -22.11 28.19 -1.19
CA GLU A 265 -20.94 27.38 -1.58
C GLU A 265 -20.71 27.36 -3.10
N GLY A 266 -19.47 27.64 -3.51
CA GLY A 266 -19.04 27.52 -4.90
C GLY A 266 -18.46 26.13 -5.17
N GLY A 267 -18.86 25.53 -6.29
CA GLY A 267 -18.37 24.24 -6.76
C GLY A 267 -18.16 24.23 -8.28
N VAL A 268 -17.58 23.15 -8.78
CA VAL A 268 -17.41 22.90 -10.22
C VAL A 268 -18.20 21.64 -10.57
N LEU A 269 -19.20 21.78 -11.43
CA LEU A 269 -19.95 20.64 -11.95
C LEU A 269 -19.21 20.10 -13.17
N LEU A 270 -18.84 18.83 -13.10
CA LEU A 270 -18.20 18.11 -14.19
C LEU A 270 -19.27 17.33 -14.97
N ASN A 271 -19.61 17.83 -16.14
CA ASN A 271 -20.58 17.20 -17.05
C ASN A 271 -19.84 16.34 -18.08
N LEU A 272 -20.07 15.03 -18.00
CA LEU A 272 -19.62 14.05 -18.99
C LEU A 272 -20.79 13.72 -19.91
N SER A 273 -20.60 13.88 -21.22
CA SER A 273 -21.59 13.53 -22.24
C SER A 273 -20.95 12.64 -23.30
N TRP A 274 -21.63 11.57 -23.72
CA TRP A 274 -21.15 10.58 -24.69
C TRP A 274 -22.21 10.27 -25.76
#